data_AF-A0A7K4BZ33-F1
#
_entry.id   AF-A0A7K4BZ33-F1
#
_cell.length_a   1.000
_cell.length_b   1.000
_cell.length_c   1.000
_cell.angle_alpha   90.00
_cell.angle_beta   90.00
_cell.angle_gamma   90.00
#
_symmetry.space_group_name_H-M   'P 1'
#
loop_
_entity.id
_entity.type
_entity.pdbx_description
1 polymer ?
#
loop_
_entity_poly.entity_id
_entity_poly.type
_entity_poly.pdbx_seq_one_letter_code
_entity_poly.pdbx_strand_id
1 'polypeptide(L)'
;MVSTIDYDKYLAKKAASLIRENFQERGVTNLLVVKWGGKWARKLGHIKPLKNNKNSDVEFGSIIEINSLLKDIEVPEYVLDYVLMHELTHYFQGFGSNHERKAKHPHRGGLVDKEIERLGWAEIMKNSEKWLKQNWPKILEKNGKSIYVKPRKFKRKKIKLIKLFDWF
;
A
#
# COMPACT_ATOMS: atom_id res chain seq x y z
N MET A 1 -1.51 -32.99 -5.39
CA MET A 1 -1.42 -31.80 -6.27
C MET A 1 -1.64 -30.58 -5.40
N VAL A 2 -0.59 -29.78 -5.16
CA VAL A 2 -0.73 -28.50 -4.46
C VAL A 2 -1.48 -27.57 -5.43
N SER A 3 -2.67 -27.10 -5.05
CA SER A 3 -3.42 -26.14 -5.85
C SER A 3 -2.57 -24.88 -6.03
N THR A 4 -2.32 -24.47 -7.27
CA THR A 4 -1.66 -23.20 -7.57
C THR A 4 -2.42 -22.08 -6.86
N ILE A 5 -1.77 -21.35 -5.95
CA ILE A 5 -2.42 -20.25 -5.23
C ILE A 5 -2.76 -19.16 -6.24
N ASP A 6 -4.05 -18.87 -6.37
CA ASP A 6 -4.53 -17.66 -7.04
C ASP A 6 -4.26 -16.47 -6.12
N TYR A 7 -3.11 -15.84 -6.33
CA TYR A 7 -2.65 -14.71 -5.52
C TYR A 7 -3.58 -13.50 -5.64
N ASP A 8 -4.26 -13.30 -6.76
CA ASP A 8 -5.20 -12.18 -6.91
C ASP A 8 -6.43 -12.42 -6.03
N LYS A 9 -6.99 -13.63 -6.10
CA LYS A 9 -8.10 -14.03 -5.23
C LYS A 9 -7.71 -14.01 -3.75
N TYR A 10 -6.48 -14.42 -3.42
CA TYR A 10 -5.93 -14.34 -2.07
C TYR A 10 -5.91 -12.91 -1.55
N LEU A 11 -5.33 -11.98 -2.33
CA LEU A 11 -5.21 -10.58 -1.95
C LEU A 11 -6.58 -9.92 -1.79
N ALA A 12 -7.52 -10.19 -2.71
CA ALA A 12 -8.88 -9.70 -2.64
C ALA A 12 -9.62 -10.22 -1.39
N LYS A 13 -9.48 -11.52 -1.07
CA LYS A 13 -10.08 -12.11 0.14
C LYS A 13 -9.52 -11.47 1.41
N LYS A 14 -8.21 -11.25 1.48
CA LYS A 14 -7.55 -10.62 2.62
C LYS A 14 -8.02 -9.18 2.80
N ALA A 15 -8.04 -8.39 1.72
CA ALA A 15 -8.58 -7.03 1.76
C ALA A 15 -10.05 -7.00 2.22
N ALA A 16 -10.90 -7.92 1.74
CA ALA A 16 -12.29 -8.01 2.16
C ALA A 16 -12.43 -8.35 3.66
N SER A 17 -11.56 -9.20 4.21
CA SER A 17 -11.53 -9.50 5.66
C SER A 17 -11.18 -8.25 6.46
N LEU A 18 -10.10 -7.56 6.08
CA LEU A 18 -9.66 -6.33 6.77
C LEU A 18 -10.74 -5.24 6.72
N ILE A 19 -11.43 -5.09 5.58
CA ILE A 19 -12.57 -4.16 5.47
C ILE A 19 -13.67 -4.53 6.45
N ARG A 20 -14.08 -5.81 6.48
CA ARG A 20 -15.14 -6.27 7.38
C ARG A 20 -14.76 -6.08 8.85
N GLU A 21 -13.51 -6.35 9.21
CA GLU A 21 -13.06 -6.27 10.60
C GLU A 21 -12.88 -4.83 11.10
N ASN A 22 -12.48 -3.90 10.22
CA ASN A 22 -11.99 -2.59 10.65
C ASN A 22 -12.79 -1.39 10.11
N PHE A 23 -13.57 -1.60 9.05
CA PHE A 23 -14.26 -0.53 8.33
C PHE A 23 -15.72 -0.84 7.98
N GLN A 24 -16.31 -1.88 8.59
CA GLN A 24 -17.68 -2.31 8.30
C GLN A 24 -18.70 -1.16 8.35
N GLU A 25 -18.61 -0.31 9.38
CA GLU A 25 -19.53 0.82 9.58
C GLU A 25 -19.43 1.91 8.51
N ARG A 26 -18.35 1.95 7.73
CA ARG A 26 -18.14 2.99 6.70
C ARG A 26 -18.66 2.58 5.33
N GLY A 27 -18.68 1.27 5.05
CA GLY A 27 -19.06 0.72 3.75
C GLY A 27 -18.11 1.11 2.61
N VAL A 28 -18.07 0.30 1.55
CA VAL A 28 -17.33 0.62 0.32
C VAL A 28 -18.22 1.48 -0.59
N THR A 29 -17.78 2.68 -0.95
CA THR A 29 -18.62 3.70 -1.63
C THR A 29 -18.56 3.69 -3.15
N ASN A 30 -17.66 2.89 -3.74
CA ASN A 30 -17.45 2.82 -5.18
C ASN A 30 -16.71 1.52 -5.52
N LEU A 31 -16.62 1.16 -6.81
CA LEU A 31 -15.86 -0.02 -7.23
C LEU A 31 -14.42 0.05 -6.68
N LEU A 32 -14.05 -0.91 -5.83
CA LEU A 32 -12.72 -1.02 -5.25
C LEU A 32 -12.02 -2.27 -5.79
N VAL A 33 -10.98 -2.06 -6.58
CA VAL A 33 -10.12 -3.12 -7.12
C VAL A 33 -8.84 -3.19 -6.30
N VAL A 34 -8.58 -4.33 -5.68
CA VAL A 34 -7.31 -4.61 -5.00
C VAL A 34 -6.56 -5.66 -5.79
N LYS A 35 -5.33 -5.35 -6.21
CA LYS A 35 -4.53 -6.26 -7.05
C LYS A 35 -3.04 -6.14 -6.79
N TRP A 36 -2.28 -7.11 -7.30
CA TRP A 36 -0.82 -6.99 -7.33
C TRP A 36 -0.37 -5.99 -8.39
N GLY A 37 0.57 -5.15 -8.00
CA GLY A 37 1.28 -4.22 -8.87
C GLY A 37 2.66 -4.71 -9.28
N GLY A 38 3.47 -3.78 -9.78
CA GLY A 38 4.84 -4.08 -10.20
C GLY A 38 5.79 -4.32 -9.03
N LYS A 39 6.96 -4.89 -9.35
CA LYS A 39 8.09 -5.01 -8.43
C LYS A 39 8.76 -3.64 -8.25
N TRP A 40 8.31 -2.87 -7.26
CA TRP A 40 8.80 -1.52 -7.01
C TRP A 40 9.85 -1.48 -5.91
N ALA A 41 10.86 -0.62 -6.07
CA ALA A 41 11.90 -0.47 -5.04
C ALA A 41 11.48 0.46 -3.89
N ARG A 42 10.61 1.44 -4.19
CA ARG A 42 10.35 2.60 -3.32
C ARG A 42 8.92 2.74 -2.79
N LYS A 43 8.04 1.79 -3.10
CA LYS A 43 6.65 1.80 -2.65
C LYS A 43 6.19 0.40 -2.34
N LEU A 44 5.46 0.23 -1.25
CA LEU A 44 4.87 -1.06 -0.86
C LEU A 44 3.44 -1.21 -1.36
N GLY A 45 2.71 -0.10 -1.45
CA GLY A 45 1.40 -0.01 -2.05
C GLY A 45 1.21 1.36 -2.70
N HIS A 46 0.05 1.54 -3.33
CA HIS A 46 -0.57 2.85 -3.53
C HIS A 46 -2.03 2.68 -3.96
N ILE A 47 -2.85 3.68 -3.64
CA ILE A 47 -4.18 3.87 -4.21
C ILE A 47 -4.18 4.91 -5.34
N LYS A 48 -5.00 4.67 -6.36
CA LYS A 48 -5.29 5.65 -7.43
C LYS A 48 -6.74 5.52 -7.92
N PRO A 49 -7.35 6.59 -8.43
CA PRO A 49 -8.63 6.48 -9.13
C PRO A 49 -8.51 5.54 -10.34
N LEU A 50 -9.52 4.70 -10.54
CA LEU A 50 -9.78 4.03 -11.80
C LEU A 50 -10.18 5.11 -12.80
N LYS A 51 -9.29 5.41 -13.75
CA LYS A 51 -9.60 6.42 -14.77
C LYS A 51 -10.65 5.85 -15.72
N ASN A 52 -11.75 6.57 -15.87
CA ASN A 52 -12.62 6.37 -17.01
C ASN A 52 -11.86 6.76 -18.28
N ASN A 53 -11.74 5.83 -19.22
CA ASN A 53 -11.49 6.24 -20.59
C ASN A 53 -12.77 6.95 -21.05
N LYS A 54 -12.65 8.00 -21.86
CA LYS A 54 -13.80 8.84 -22.28
C LYS A 54 -14.97 8.08 -22.94
N ASN A 55 -14.80 6.78 -23.21
CA ASN A 55 -15.77 5.90 -23.85
C ASN A 55 -16.13 4.66 -22.99
N SER A 56 -15.88 4.66 -21.67
CA SER A 56 -16.26 3.55 -20.80
C SER A 56 -17.41 3.92 -19.87
N ASP A 57 -18.47 3.13 -19.87
CA ASP A 57 -19.61 3.17 -18.92
C ASP A 57 -19.21 2.73 -17.50
N VAL A 58 -17.92 2.70 -17.19
CA VAL A 58 -17.42 2.22 -15.91
C VAL A 58 -17.67 3.30 -14.86
N GLU A 59 -18.41 2.96 -13.82
CA GLU A 59 -18.62 3.84 -12.67
C GLU A 59 -17.26 4.24 -12.05
N PHE A 60 -17.16 5.44 -11.48
CA PHE A 60 -15.93 5.88 -10.82
C PHE A 60 -15.44 4.80 -9.84
N GLY A 61 -14.15 4.47 -9.92
CA GLY A 61 -13.56 3.38 -9.14
C GLY A 61 -12.24 3.78 -8.47
N SER A 62 -11.76 2.90 -7.60
CA SER A 62 -10.48 2.98 -6.93
C SER A 62 -9.68 1.72 -7.22
N ILE A 63 -8.38 1.88 -7.47
CA ILE A 63 -7.43 0.76 -7.58
C ILE A 63 -6.42 0.90 -6.46
N ILE A 64 -6.34 -0.11 -5.59
CA ILE A 64 -5.21 -0.34 -4.69
C ILE A 64 -4.28 -1.35 -5.37
N GLU A 65 -3.02 -0.97 -5.56
CA GLU A 65 -1.99 -1.88 -6.07
C GLU A 65 -0.93 -2.14 -5.01
N ILE A 66 -0.77 -3.42 -4.64
CA ILE A 66 0.21 -3.88 -3.66
C ILE A 66 1.47 -4.38 -4.36
N ASN A 67 2.65 -4.04 -3.86
CA ASN A 67 3.92 -4.44 -4.45
C ASN A 67 4.04 -5.96 -4.51
N SER A 68 4.26 -6.50 -5.72
CA SER A 68 4.36 -7.95 -5.92
C SER A 68 5.58 -8.60 -5.25
N LEU A 69 6.55 -7.82 -4.79
CA LEU A 69 7.64 -8.31 -3.95
C LEU A 69 7.18 -8.81 -2.57
N LEU A 70 5.99 -8.39 -2.11
CA LEU A 70 5.40 -8.88 -0.86
C LEU A 70 4.85 -10.31 -0.98
N LYS A 71 4.88 -10.93 -2.18
CA LYS A 71 4.62 -12.37 -2.37
C LYS A 71 5.79 -13.26 -1.96
N ASP A 72 6.95 -12.67 -1.65
CA ASP A 72 8.11 -13.44 -1.24
C ASP A 72 7.81 -14.16 0.09
N ILE A 73 8.08 -15.46 0.16
CA ILE A 73 7.79 -16.29 1.33
C ILE A 73 8.53 -15.82 2.60
N GLU A 74 9.62 -15.07 2.43
CA GLU A 74 10.35 -14.47 3.55
C GLU A 74 9.63 -13.26 4.16
N VAL A 75 8.65 -12.67 3.45
CA VAL A 75 7.83 -11.57 3.94
C VAL A 75 6.76 -12.14 4.87
N PRO A 76 6.76 -11.78 6.18
CA PRO A 76 5.75 -12.23 7.09
C PRO A 76 4.37 -11.69 6.72
N GLU A 77 3.34 -12.49 6.99
CA GLU A 77 1.96 -12.16 6.64
C GLU A 77 1.49 -10.82 7.25
N TYR A 78 1.90 -10.52 8.48
CA TYR A 78 1.54 -9.27 9.16
C TYR A 78 2.08 -8.02 8.44
N VAL A 79 3.15 -8.15 7.65
CA VAL A 79 3.69 -7.04 6.84
C VAL A 79 2.76 -6.77 5.65
N LEU A 80 2.24 -7.81 5.01
CA LEU A 80 1.24 -7.66 3.95
C LEU A 80 -0.05 -7.07 4.52
N ASP A 81 -0.50 -7.53 5.69
CA ASP A 81 -1.67 -6.99 6.37
C ASP A 81 -1.52 -5.51 6.69
N TYR A 82 -0.37 -5.09 7.22
CA TYR A 82 -0.06 -3.68 7.48
C TYR A 82 -0.13 -2.84 6.20
N VAL A 83 0.50 -3.29 5.11
CA VAL A 83 0.49 -2.54 3.84
C VAL A 83 -0.92 -2.45 3.26
N LEU A 84 -1.72 -3.52 3.31
CA LEU A 84 -3.12 -3.48 2.90
C LEU A 84 -3.93 -2.52 3.76
N MET A 85 -3.78 -2.61 5.08
CA MET A 85 -4.47 -1.74 6.04
C MET A 85 -4.14 -0.26 5.79
N HIS A 86 -2.89 0.04 5.45
CA HIS A 86 -2.44 1.39 5.10
C HIS A 86 -3.17 1.93 3.86
N GLU A 87 -3.19 1.17 2.77
CA GLU A 87 -3.87 1.59 1.53
C GLU A 87 -5.40 1.63 1.68
N LEU A 88 -5.99 0.73 2.47
CA LEU A 88 -7.41 0.78 2.82
C LEU A 88 -7.73 2.01 3.68
N THR A 89 -6.85 2.37 4.60
CA THR A 89 -7.00 3.59 5.39
C THR A 89 -7.02 4.82 4.49
N HIS A 90 -6.15 4.90 3.47
CA HIS A 90 -6.26 5.94 2.46
C HIS A 90 -7.61 5.97 1.77
N TYR A 91 -8.13 4.81 1.34
CA TYR A 91 -9.44 4.69 0.71
C TYR A 91 -10.55 5.25 1.63
N PHE A 92 -10.62 4.81 2.88
CA PHE A 92 -11.64 5.24 3.85
C PHE A 92 -11.46 6.67 4.37
N GLN A 93 -10.31 7.29 4.13
CA GLN A 93 -10.07 8.71 4.40
C GLN A 93 -10.37 9.62 3.19
N GLY A 94 -10.93 9.07 2.11
CA GLY A 94 -11.34 9.83 0.92
C GLY A 94 -10.22 10.03 -0.12
N PHE A 95 -9.09 9.33 0.00
CA PHE A 95 -8.02 9.42 -1.00
C PHE A 95 -8.27 8.46 -2.15
N GLY A 96 -8.65 9.02 -3.30
CA GLY A 96 -8.90 8.23 -4.51
C GLY A 96 -10.20 7.43 -4.44
N SER A 97 -11.15 7.82 -3.58
CA SER A 97 -12.47 7.20 -3.36
C SER A 97 -13.57 8.27 -3.30
N ASN A 98 -14.83 7.83 -3.16
CA ASN A 98 -15.99 8.72 -2.95
C ASN A 98 -16.22 9.12 -1.48
N HIS A 99 -15.39 8.64 -0.54
CA HIS A 99 -15.50 9.06 0.85
C HIS A 99 -15.12 10.54 1.03
N GLU A 100 -15.69 11.17 2.06
CA GLU A 100 -15.30 12.52 2.45
C GLU A 100 -13.80 12.57 2.78
N ARG A 101 -13.10 13.51 2.16
CA ARG A 101 -11.66 13.63 2.29
C ARG A 101 -11.28 14.25 3.63
N LYS A 102 -10.68 13.46 4.53
CA LYS A 102 -10.31 13.92 5.89
C LYS A 102 -9.20 14.97 5.92
N ALA A 103 -8.36 15.06 4.87
CA ALA A 103 -7.32 16.07 4.76
C ALA A 103 -6.86 16.35 3.33
N LYS A 104 -6.28 17.54 3.09
CA LYS A 104 -5.70 17.90 1.79
C LYS A 104 -4.55 16.97 1.36
N HIS A 105 -3.79 16.39 2.28
CA HIS A 105 -2.71 15.44 1.96
C HIS A 105 -2.78 14.21 2.86
N PRO A 106 -2.60 12.99 2.31
CA PRO A 106 -2.82 11.73 3.02
C PRO A 106 -2.00 11.56 4.28
N HIS A 107 -0.71 11.89 4.24
CA HIS A 107 0.20 11.68 5.37
C HIS A 107 0.38 12.92 6.25
N ARG A 108 -0.38 14.00 6.00
CA ARG A 108 -0.20 15.24 6.75
C ARG A 108 -0.57 15.02 8.21
N GLY A 109 0.42 15.11 9.09
CA GLY A 109 0.23 14.97 10.53
C GLY A 109 0.02 13.53 11.00
N GLY A 110 0.44 12.53 10.20
CA GLY A 110 0.34 11.11 10.54
C GLY A 110 -1.11 10.62 10.63
N LEU A 111 -2.02 11.19 9.83
CA LEU A 111 -3.45 10.87 9.91
C LEU A 111 -3.75 9.40 9.59
N VAL A 112 -2.96 8.78 8.73
CA VAL A 112 -3.08 7.36 8.41
C VAL A 112 -2.63 6.54 9.61
N ASP A 113 -1.42 6.75 10.10
CA ASP A 113 -0.86 6.04 11.24
C ASP A 113 -1.77 6.15 12.47
N LYS A 114 -2.26 7.35 12.77
CA LYS A 114 -3.21 7.57 13.88
C LYS A 114 -4.50 6.80 13.70
N GLU A 115 -4.99 6.68 12.48
CA GLU A 115 -6.21 5.90 12.20
C GLU A 115 -5.95 4.39 12.34
N ILE A 116 -4.79 3.92 11.88
CA ILE A 116 -4.34 2.53 12.06
C ILE A 116 -4.19 2.21 13.55
N GLU A 117 -3.55 3.09 14.33
CA GLU A 117 -3.43 2.96 15.78
C GLU A 117 -4.81 2.96 16.46
N ARG A 118 -5.71 3.86 16.06
CA ARG A 118 -7.10 3.93 16.56
C ARG A 118 -7.88 2.65 16.29
N LEU A 119 -7.57 1.95 15.20
CA LEU A 119 -8.16 0.64 14.86
C LEU A 119 -7.53 -0.53 15.63
N GLY A 120 -6.55 -0.28 16.51
CA GLY A 120 -5.90 -1.30 17.34
C GLY A 120 -4.66 -1.96 16.69
N TRP A 121 -4.16 -1.41 15.58
CA TRP A 121 -3.07 -2.02 14.79
C TRP A 121 -1.68 -1.49 15.12
N ALA A 122 -1.54 -0.73 16.21
CA ALA A 122 -0.28 -0.06 16.59
C ALA A 122 0.92 -1.02 16.68
N GLU A 123 0.73 -2.21 17.27
CA GLU A 123 1.79 -3.21 17.41
C GLU A 123 2.18 -3.82 16.05
N ILE A 124 1.18 -4.18 15.22
CA ILE A 124 1.42 -4.73 13.88
C ILE A 124 2.14 -3.70 13.00
N MET A 125 1.72 -2.43 13.05
CA MET A 125 2.38 -1.33 12.35
C MET A 125 3.86 -1.23 12.76
N LYS A 126 4.15 -1.12 14.06
CA LYS A 126 5.51 -1.02 14.58
C LYS A 126 6.38 -2.21 14.19
N ASN A 127 5.84 -3.43 14.29
CA ASN A 127 6.57 -4.66 13.93
C ASN A 127 6.83 -4.72 12.43
N SER A 128 5.86 -4.33 11.61
CA SER A 128 5.98 -4.29 10.14
C SER A 128 7.04 -3.29 9.69
N GLU A 129 7.01 -2.07 10.23
CA GLU A 129 8.01 -1.05 9.93
C GLU A 129 9.42 -1.49 10.31
N LYS A 130 9.57 -2.08 11.50
CA LYS A 130 10.85 -2.65 11.94
C LYS A 130 11.33 -3.74 10.99
N TRP A 131 10.46 -4.66 10.61
CA TRP A 131 10.79 -5.74 9.70
C TRP A 131 11.19 -5.21 8.32
N LEU A 132 10.41 -4.30 7.75
CA LEU A 132 10.68 -3.67 6.45
C LEU A 132 12.02 -2.94 6.45
N LYS A 133 12.33 -2.20 7.52
CA LYS A 133 13.62 -1.51 7.66
C LYS A 133 14.80 -2.46 7.58
N GLN A 134 14.67 -3.65 8.16
CA GLN A 134 15.75 -4.63 8.30
C GLN A 134 15.88 -5.55 7.09
N ASN A 135 14.76 -5.89 6.44
CA ASN A 135 14.70 -6.99 5.47
C ASN A 135 14.39 -6.52 4.04
N TRP A 136 13.74 -5.37 3.85
CA TRP A 136 13.40 -4.89 2.52
C TRP A 136 14.60 -4.74 1.58
N PRO A 137 15.78 -4.23 2.00
CA PRO A 137 16.95 -4.20 1.13
C PRO A 137 17.34 -5.57 0.57
N LYS A 138 17.22 -6.63 1.37
CA LYS A 138 17.52 -8.01 0.96
C LYS A 138 16.50 -8.53 -0.05
N ILE A 139 15.21 -8.28 0.18
CA ILE A 139 14.13 -8.62 -0.76
C ILE A 139 14.35 -7.94 -2.12
N LEU A 140 14.78 -6.68 -2.10
CA LEU A 140 15.11 -5.94 -3.32
C LEU A 140 16.29 -6.54 -4.06
N GLU A 141 17.40 -6.78 -3.36
CA GLU A 141 18.61 -7.37 -3.93
C GLU A 141 18.33 -8.73 -4.57
N LYS A 142 17.63 -9.62 -3.85
CA LYS A 142 17.16 -10.92 -4.35
C LYS A 142 16.37 -10.84 -5.65
N ASN A 143 15.65 -9.73 -5.85
CA ASN A 143 14.81 -9.49 -7.03
C ASN A 143 15.48 -8.59 -8.08
N GLY A 144 16.79 -8.37 -8.00
CA GLY A 144 17.55 -7.52 -8.94
C GLY A 144 17.12 -6.05 -8.90
N LYS A 145 16.56 -5.60 -7.78
CA LYS A 145 16.14 -4.21 -7.54
C LYS A 145 17.13 -3.54 -6.60
N SER A 146 17.25 -2.22 -6.72
CA SER A 146 18.02 -1.41 -5.78
C SER A 146 17.25 -0.15 -5.42
N ILE A 147 17.28 0.20 -4.13
CA ILE A 147 16.87 1.53 -3.65
C ILE A 147 17.89 2.61 -4.05
N TYR A 148 19.08 2.25 -4.54
CA TYR A 148 20.05 3.20 -5.05
C TYR A 148 19.60 3.72 -6.43
N VAL A 149 19.38 5.03 -6.53
CA VAL A 149 19.33 5.69 -7.84
C VAL A 149 20.78 5.90 -8.26
N LYS A 150 21.22 5.37 -9.41
CA LYS A 150 22.46 5.88 -10.03
C LYS A 150 22.26 7.40 -10.16
N PRO A 151 23.13 8.24 -9.57
CA PRO A 151 22.93 9.68 -9.66
C PRO A 151 22.81 10.07 -11.13
N ARG A 152 21.66 10.63 -11.53
CA ARG A 152 21.59 11.37 -12.78
C ARG A 152 22.72 12.39 -12.71
N LYS A 153 23.60 12.46 -13.72
CA LYS A 153 24.67 13.46 -13.82
C LYS A 153 24.04 14.87 -13.82
N PHE A 154 23.68 15.38 -12.65
CA PHE A 154 23.11 16.71 -12.46
C PHE A 154 24.05 17.46 -11.54
N LYS A 155 24.51 18.63 -12.02
CA LYS A 155 25.45 19.51 -11.32
C LYS A 155 24.98 19.74 -9.87
N ARG A 156 25.92 19.59 -8.95
CA ARG A 156 25.75 19.64 -7.48
C ARG A 156 24.74 20.72 -7.03
N LYS A 157 23.60 20.30 -6.50
CA LYS A 157 22.92 20.98 -5.39
C LYS A 157 22.68 19.94 -4.31
N LYS A 158 22.99 20.30 -3.04
CA LYS A 158 22.94 19.42 -1.86
C LYS A 158 21.65 18.58 -1.86
N ILE A 159 21.79 17.28 -2.04
CA ILE A 159 20.67 16.33 -1.96
C ILE A 159 20.50 15.94 -0.49
N LYS A 160 19.33 16.21 0.09
CA LYS A 160 18.92 15.58 1.36
C LYS A 160 18.58 14.13 1.06
N LEU A 161 19.18 13.19 1.80
CA LEU A 161 18.76 11.78 1.82
C LEU A 161 17.31 11.73 2.32
N ILE A 162 16.38 11.38 1.42
CA ILE A 162 14.98 11.09 1.77
C ILE A 162 14.96 9.66 2.30
N LYS A 163 14.52 9.47 3.54
CA LYS A 163 14.38 8.13 4.14
C LYS A 163 13.15 7.47 3.54
N LEU A 164 13.26 6.17 3.24
CA LEU A 164 12.17 5.34 2.69
C LEU A 164 10.90 5.35 3.58
N PHE A 165 11.05 5.75 4.85
CA PHE A 165 10.00 5.80 5.86
C PHE A 165 9.20 7.11 5.88
N ASP A 166 9.63 8.14 5.15
CA ASP A 166 8.89 9.41 5.06
C ASP A 166 7.78 9.36 3.98
N TRP A 167 7.52 8.17 3.42
CA TRP A 167 6.57 7.90 2.31
C TRP A 167 5.57 6.79 2.64
N PHE A 168 5.55 6.32 3.89
CA PHE A 168 4.33 5.88 4.57
C PHE A 168 3.68 7.11 5.22
#